data_AF-A0A6C0H4E7-F1
#
_entry.id   AF-A0A6C0H4E7-F1
#
_cell.length_a   1.000
_cell.length_b   1.000
_cell.length_c   1.000
_cell.angle_alpha   90.00
_cell.angle_beta   90.00
_cell.angle_gamma   90.00
#
_symmetry.space_group_name_H-M   'P 1'
#
loop_
_entity.id
_entity.type
_entity.pdbx_description
1 polymer ?
#
loop_
_entity_poly.entity_id
_entity_poly.type
_entity_poly.pdbx_seq_one_letter_code
_entity_poly.pdbx_strand_id
1 'polypeptide(L)' 'MYKIQNYLKLQAFQFSSQNEDGRINSCLDEVEVIKLLSIKFGARIKTPIKRHWYDILAYDYMYGWIPINIKTTTTLTSD' A
#
# COMPACT_ATOMS: atom_id res chain seq x y z
N MET A 1 -4.24 6.56 11.06
CA MET A 1 -4.43 6.43 9.59
C MET A 1 -4.03 7.67 8.78
N TYR A 2 -4.45 8.90 9.15
CA TYR A 2 -4.17 10.13 8.38
C TYR A 2 -2.69 10.38 8.01
N LYS A 3 -1.75 9.96 8.87
CA LYS A 3 -0.30 10.10 8.60
C LYS A 3 0.15 9.29 7.38
N ILE A 4 -0.37 8.09 7.20
CA ILE A 4 -0.06 7.22 6.04
C ILE A 4 -0.63 7.86 4.78
N GLN A 5 -1.89 8.28 4.81
CA GLN A 5 -2.55 8.93 3.67
C GLN A 5 -1.83 10.21 3.25
N ASN A 6 -1.52 11.10 4.19
CA ASN A 6 -0.83 12.36 3.90
C ASN A 6 0.57 12.11 3.34
N TYR A 7 1.29 11.12 3.86
CA TYR A 7 2.60 10.76 3.34
C TYR A 7 2.53 10.28 1.89
N LEU A 8 1.61 9.36 1.58
CA LEU A 8 1.43 8.82 0.23
C LEU A 8 1.00 9.88 -0.78
N LYS A 9 0.13 10.83 -0.39
CA LYS A 9 -0.28 11.96 -1.23
C LYS A 9 0.88 12.87 -1.65
N LEU A 10 1.95 12.92 -0.85
CA LEU A 10 3.14 13.75 -1.11
C LEU A 10 4.20 13.02 -1.93
N GLN A 11 4.07 11.71 -2.16
CA GLN A 11 5.04 10.96 -2.94
C GLN A 11 4.72 11.06 -4.44
N ALA A 12 5.73 11.38 -5.24
CA ALA A 12 5.68 11.10 -6.66
C ALA A 12 5.88 9.59 -6.85
N PHE A 13 4.83 8.88 -7.22
CA PHE A 13 4.85 7.44 -7.44
C PHE A 13 4.62 7.12 -8.91
N GLN A 14 5.52 6.37 -9.52
CA GLN A 14 5.30 5.83 -10.86
C GLN A 14 4.60 4.47 -10.72
N PHE A 15 3.32 4.45 -11.09
CA PHE A 15 2.54 3.21 -11.13
C PHE A 15 3.00 2.32 -12.26
N SER A 16 2.85 1.01 -12.08
CA SER A 16 3.03 0.03 -13.13
C SER A 16 2.16 0.35 -14.35
N SER A 17 2.72 0.17 -15.54
CA SER A 17 1.97 0.34 -16.79
C SER A 17 0.85 -0.69 -16.87
N GLN A 18 -0.25 -0.32 -17.53
CA GLN A 18 -1.27 -1.29 -17.91
C GLN A 18 -0.64 -2.38 -18.79
N ASN A 19 -0.93 -3.64 -18.46
CA ASN A 19 -0.58 -4.77 -19.31
C ASN A 19 -1.41 -4.71 -20.60
N GLU A 20 -1.05 -5.52 -21.61
CA GLU A 20 -1.75 -5.60 -22.90
C GLU A 20 -3.27 -5.88 -22.78
N ASP A 21 -3.69 -6.50 -21.67
CA ASP A 21 -5.10 -6.77 -21.32
C ASP A 21 -5.79 -5.60 -20.59
N GLY A 22 -5.18 -4.41 -20.54
CA GLY A 22 -5.72 -3.22 -19.88
C GLY A 22 -5.72 -3.25 -18.35
N ARG A 23 -5.36 -4.38 -17.73
CA ARG A 23 -5.25 -4.53 -16.27
C ARG A 23 -3.96 -3.88 -15.75
N ILE A 24 -4.07 -3.21 -14.60
CA ILE A 24 -2.92 -2.71 -13.83
C ILE A 24 -2.41 -3.85 -12.94
N ASN A 25 -1.10 -4.00 -12.84
CA ASN A 25 -0.49 -5.00 -11.98
C ASN A 25 -0.33 -4.46 -10.55
N SER A 26 -1.44 -4.43 -9.79
CA SER A 26 -1.45 -3.89 -8.42
C SER A 26 -0.45 -4.58 -7.51
N CYS A 27 -0.16 -5.86 -7.73
CA CYS A 27 0.83 -6.61 -6.97
C CYS A 27 2.23 -5.97 -7.00
N LEU A 28 2.63 -5.38 -8.13
CA LEU A 28 3.92 -4.68 -8.24
C LEU A 28 3.89 -3.35 -7.49
N ASP A 29 2.79 -2.60 -7.63
CA ASP A 29 2.64 -1.30 -6.96
C ASP A 29 2.57 -1.47 -5.44
N GLU A 30 1.87 -2.49 -4.95
CA GLU A 30 1.73 -2.84 -3.55
C GLU A 30 3.11 -3.04 -2.91
N VAL A 31 4.01 -3.79 -3.55
CA VAL A 31 5.38 -4.03 -3.04
C VAL A 31 6.14 -2.72 -2.84
N GLU A 32 6.11 -1.82 -3.83
CA GLU A 32 6.82 -0.54 -3.73
C GLU A 32 6.16 0.41 -2.71
N VAL A 33 4.82 0.43 -2.60
CA VAL A 33 4.11 1.18 -1.56
C VAL A 33 4.47 0.66 -0.17
N ILE A 34 4.50 -0.66 0.04
CA ILE A 34 4.89 -1.27 1.31
C ILE A 34 6.33 -0.88 1.68
N LYS A 35 7.24 -0.86 0.71
CA LYS A 35 8.63 -0.44 0.90
C LYS A 35 8.72 1.03 1.31
N LEU A 36 8.01 1.94 0.63
CA LEU A 36 7.94 3.36 1.00
C LEU A 36 7.42 3.57 2.42
N LEU A 37 6.36 2.84 2.80
CA LEU A 37 5.79 2.91 4.14
C LEU A 37 6.75 2.34 5.19
N SER A 38 7.44 1.24 4.88
CA SER A 38 8.41 0.61 5.77
C SER A 38 9.63 1.51 6.01
N ILE A 39 10.15 2.19 4.98
CA ILE A 39 11.24 3.16 5.11
C ILE A 39 10.81 4.34 5.99
N LYS A 40 9.59 4.86 5.81
CA LYS A 40 9.12 6.05 6.53
C LYS A 40 8.73 5.80 7.98
N PHE A 41 8.05 4.67 8.25
CA PHE A 41 7.43 4.39 9.54
C PHE A 41 8.15 3.28 10.32
N GLY A 42 9.14 2.62 9.71
CA GLY A 42 10.05 1.66 10.34
C GLY A 42 9.30 0.54 11.06
N ALA A 43 9.66 0.31 12.32
CA ALA A 43 9.10 -0.73 13.18
C ALA A 43 7.58 -0.64 13.42
N ARG A 44 6.91 0.45 12.98
CA ARG A 44 5.45 0.59 13.07
C ARG A 44 4.72 -0.06 11.89
N ILE A 45 5.44 -0.56 10.89
CA ILE A 45 4.88 -1.29 9.76
C ILE A 45 5.43 -2.72 9.80
N LYS A 46 4.55 -3.70 9.67
CA LYS A 46 4.93 -5.10 9.53
C LYS A 46 4.29 -5.68 8.29
N THR A 47 5.09 -6.34 7.46
CA THR A 47 4.60 -7.13 6.33
C THR A 47 4.37 -8.56 6.80
N PRO A 48 3.23 -9.19 6.48
CA PRO A 48 2.99 -10.57 6.84
C PRO A 48 3.85 -11.53 6.01
N ILE A 49 3.88 -12.78 6.46
CA ILE A 49 4.41 -13.89 5.67
C ILE A 49 3.44 -14.12 4.48
N LYS A 50 3.87 -14.76 3.38
CA LYS A 50 3.03 -14.97 2.19
C LYS A 50 1.64 -15.55 2.53
N ARG A 51 0.59 -15.08 1.83
CA ARG A 51 -0.82 -15.51 1.92
C ARG A 51 -1.59 -15.10 3.19
N HIS A 52 -1.40 -13.89 3.68
CA HIS A 52 -2.30 -13.28 4.67
C HIS A 52 -3.42 -12.48 4.01
N TRP A 53 -4.48 -12.19 4.78
CA TRP A 53 -5.66 -11.43 4.34
C TRP A 53 -5.47 -9.91 4.37
N TYR A 54 -4.29 -9.44 4.76
CA TYR A 54 -3.90 -8.03 4.81
C TYR A 54 -2.51 -7.88 4.19
N ASP A 55 -2.19 -6.67 3.71
CA ASP A 55 -0.89 -6.39 3.09
C ASP A 55 0.13 -5.89 4.11
N ILE A 56 -0.31 -5.08 5.09
CA ILE A 56 0.53 -4.62 6.20
C ILE A 56 -0.26 -4.54 7.51
N LEU A 57 0.44 -4.64 8.64
CA LEU A 57 -0.02 -4.17 9.94
C LEU A 57 0.64 -2.82 10.24
N ALA A 58 -0.18 -1.82 10.55
CA ALA A 58 0.28 -0.53 11.04
C ALA A 58 0.00 -0.40 12.53
N TYR A 59 1.01 0.00 13.31
CA TYR A 59 0.84 0.24 14.74
C TYR A 59 0.24 1.61 15.02
N ASP A 60 -0.91 1.61 15.69
CA ASP A 60 -1.56 2.76 16.26
C ASP A 60 -1.48 2.72 17.80
N TYR A 61 -1.25 3.87 18.42
CA TYR A 61 -1.08 3.95 19.88
C TYR A 61 -2.38 3.70 20.65
N MET A 62 -3.54 3.97 20.04
CA MET A 62 -4.84 3.78 20.68
C MET A 62 -5.39 2.38 20.42
N TYR A 63 -5.20 1.87 19.20
CA TYR A 63 -5.87 0.65 18.73
C TYR A 63 -4.92 -0.55 18.51
N GLY A 64 -3.62 -0.39 18.72
CA GLY A 64 -2.64 -1.45 18.51
C GLY A 64 -2.37 -1.72 17.03
N TRP A 65 -2.20 -2.99 16.66
CA TRP A 65 -1.89 -3.37 15.27
C TRP A 65 -3.15 -3.40 14.41
N ILE A 66 -3.22 -2.49 13.44
CA ILE A 66 -4.34 -2.37 12.50
C ILE A 66 -3.95 -3.01 11.17
N PRO A 67 -4.72 -4.00 10.68
CA PRO A 67 -4.53 -4.58 9.34
C PRO A 67 -5.01 -3.63 8.26
N ILE A 68 -4.20 -3.46 7.21
CA ILE A 68 -4.47 -2.56 6.09
C ILE A 68 -4.29 -3.34 4.79
N ASN A 69 -5.24 -3.15 3.88
CA ASN A 69 -5.15 -3.59 2.49
C ASN A 69 -4.82 -2.39 1.59
N ILE A 70 -3.94 -2.60 0.62
CA ILE A 70 -3.48 -1.63 -0.37
C ILE A 70 -4.09 -2.04 -1.70
N LYS A 71 -4.63 -1.05 -2.42
CA LYS A 71 -5.13 -1.23 -3.78
C LYS A 71 -4.69 -0.05 -4.62
N THR A 72 -4.28 -0.31 -5.86
CA THR A 72 -4.01 0.72 -6.85
C THR A 72 -5.06 0.71 -7.94
N THR A 73 -5.46 1.90 -8.37
CA THR A 73 -6.43 2.10 -9.44
C THR A 73 -6.15 3.45 -10.09
N THR A 74 -6.38 3.55 -11.40
CA THR A 74 -6.32 4.83 -12.13
C THR A 74 -7.58 5.66 -11.91
N THR A 75 -8.65 5.09 -11.34
CA THR A 75 -9.98 5.72 -11.19
C THR A 75 -10.62 6.20 -12.50
N LEU A 76 -10.04 5.83 -13.65
CA LEU A 76 -10.50 6.25 -14.99
C LEU A 76 -11.71 5.44 -15.46
N THR A 77 -11.84 4.21 -14.97
CA THR A 77 -12.95 3.30 -15.25
C THR A 77 -13.51 2.80 -13.94
N SER A 78 -14.83 2.65 -13.86
CA SER A 78 -15.46 1.89 -12.78
C SER A 78 -15.02 0.43 -12.87
N ASP A 79 -14.57 -0.11 -11.75
CA ASP A 79 -14.17 -1.51 -11.56
C ASP A 79 -15.40 -2.45 -11.59
#